data_AF-A0A952EKQ6-F1
#
_entry.id   AF-A0A952EKQ6-F1
#
_cell.length_a   1.000
_cell.length_b   1.000
_cell.length_c   1.000
_cell.angle_alpha   90.00
_cell.angle_beta   90.00
_cell.angle_gamma   90.00
#
_symmetry.space_group_name_H-M   'P 1'
#
loop_
_entity.id
_entity.type
_entity.pdbx_description
1 polymer ?
#
loop_
_entity_poly.entity_id
_entity_poly.type
_entity_poly.pdbx_seq_one_letter_code
_entity_poly.pdbx_strand_id
1 'polypeptide(L)'
;MKKHLLTFLFSFFMITASAQKMSADGYTVSLSDIEYTQRMVTYKDTSKMMKEYTGNYRIEKDGKLIKAQKFSTLQMGEGVFRINFRESDETGNSLLYDFFTKEFLNRQMDKIPRDASTMEKLMLSALLIHAKSYN
;
A
#
# COMPACT_ATOMS: atom_id res chain seq x y z
N MET A 1 -7.48 10.48 -55.40
CA MET A 1 -8.19 10.21 -54.13
C MET A 1 -7.24 10.51 -52.98
N LYS A 2 -7.49 11.61 -52.25
CA LYS A 2 -6.57 12.15 -51.25
C LYS A 2 -6.67 11.33 -49.95
N LYS A 3 -5.53 10.86 -49.45
CA LYS A 3 -5.40 10.10 -48.21
C LYS A 3 -5.53 11.08 -47.03
N HIS A 4 -6.55 10.93 -46.20
CA HIS A 4 -6.62 11.64 -44.92
C HIS A 4 -5.91 10.81 -43.86
N LEU A 5 -4.70 11.27 -43.51
CA LEU A 5 -3.91 10.77 -42.39
C LEU A 5 -4.53 11.34 -41.11
N LEU A 6 -5.27 10.52 -40.36
CA LEU A 6 -5.82 10.89 -39.06
C LEU A 6 -4.73 10.67 -37.99
N THR A 7 -4.01 11.73 -37.64
CA THR A 7 -3.03 11.70 -36.55
C THR A 7 -3.78 11.75 -35.22
N PHE A 8 -3.90 10.61 -34.53
CA PHE A 8 -4.35 10.55 -33.14
C PHE A 8 -3.21 11.05 -32.24
N LEU A 9 -3.32 12.29 -31.77
CA LEU A 9 -2.40 12.86 -30.79
C LEU A 9 -2.70 12.23 -29.42
N PHE A 10 -1.96 11.19 -29.05
CA PHE A 10 -1.98 10.64 -27.69
C PHE A 10 -1.31 11.65 -26.75
N SER A 11 -2.10 12.47 -26.06
CA SER A 11 -1.61 13.30 -24.96
C SER A 11 -1.26 12.40 -23.77
N PHE A 12 0.02 12.10 -23.62
CA PHE A 12 0.56 11.36 -22.48
C PHE A 12 0.57 12.29 -21.25
N PHE A 13 -0.50 12.28 -20.45
CA PHE A 13 -0.50 12.93 -19.14
C PHE A 13 0.39 12.10 -18.20
N MET A 14 1.67 12.45 -18.10
CA MET A 14 2.52 12.04 -16.99
C MET A 14 2.00 12.73 -15.73
N ILE A 15 1.08 12.10 -15.01
CA ILE A 15 0.77 12.48 -13.64
C ILE A 15 1.98 12.05 -12.82
N THR A 16 2.87 12.99 -12.48
CA THR A 16 3.90 12.74 -11.47
C THR A 16 3.19 12.55 -10.14
N ALA A 17 2.90 11.29 -9.79
CA ALA A 17 2.33 10.94 -8.50
C ALA A 17 3.31 11.43 -7.43
N SER A 18 2.95 12.53 -6.76
CA SER A 18 3.75 13.06 -5.69
C SER A 18 3.87 12.01 -4.59
N ALA A 19 5.12 11.74 -4.20
CA ALA A 19 5.53 11.21 -2.90
C ALA A 19 4.48 11.36 -1.79
N GLN A 20 3.53 10.44 -1.57
CA GLN A 20 2.53 10.64 -0.51
C GLN A 20 3.13 10.29 0.85
N LYS A 21 2.90 11.15 1.86
CA LYS A 21 3.54 11.05 3.18
C LYS A 21 2.52 11.15 4.31
N MET A 22 2.84 10.53 5.44
CA MET A 22 2.09 10.64 6.69
C MET A 22 3.06 10.69 7.88
N SER A 23 2.77 11.50 8.90
CA SER A 23 3.63 11.65 10.06
C SER A 23 2.85 11.46 11.37
N ALA A 24 3.49 10.84 12.36
CA ALA A 24 3.01 10.74 13.74
C ALA A 24 4.13 10.28 14.68
N ASP A 25 4.11 10.72 15.93
CA ASP A 25 5.02 10.26 17.00
C ASP A 25 6.51 10.36 16.61
N GLY A 26 6.89 11.45 15.93
CA GLY A 26 8.25 11.69 15.42
C GLY A 26 8.62 10.89 14.16
N TYR A 27 7.77 9.96 13.72
CA TYR A 27 7.95 9.25 12.45
C TYR A 27 7.31 10.00 11.29
N THR A 28 7.96 9.95 10.14
CA THR A 28 7.39 10.31 8.82
C THR A 28 7.57 9.13 7.90
N VAL A 29 6.48 8.68 7.28
CA VAL A 29 6.50 7.58 6.32
C VAL A 29 6.03 8.06 4.96
N SER A 30 6.51 7.44 3.90
CA SER A 30 6.07 7.76 2.55
C SER A 30 5.99 6.52 1.67
N LEU A 31 5.11 6.57 0.67
CA LEU A 31 5.00 5.57 -0.39
C LEU A 31 5.32 6.22 -1.74
N SER A 32 5.98 5.50 -2.64
CA SER A 32 6.23 5.93 -4.02
C SER A 32 6.13 4.76 -4.98
N ASP A 33 6.02 5.07 -6.27
CA ASP A 33 6.03 4.09 -7.37
C ASP A 33 4.99 2.98 -7.16
N ILE A 34 3.78 3.37 -6.73
CA ILE A 34 2.71 2.43 -6.43
C ILE A 34 2.13 1.91 -7.74
N GLU A 35 2.25 0.60 -7.95
CA GLU A 35 1.62 -0.16 -9.02
C GLU A 35 0.44 -0.96 -8.47
N TYR A 36 -0.56 -1.20 -9.32
CA TYR A 36 -1.77 -1.93 -8.97
C TYR A 36 -2.02 -3.05 -9.99
N THR A 37 -2.28 -4.25 -9.47
CA THR A 37 -2.77 -5.36 -10.27
C THR A 37 -4.01 -5.97 -9.63
N GLN A 38 -4.90 -6.51 -10.46
CA GLN A 38 -6.06 -7.28 -10.00
C GLN A 38 -6.23 -8.55 -10.82
N ARG A 39 -6.53 -9.65 -10.15
CA ARG A 39 -6.74 -10.96 -10.79
C ARG A 39 -7.72 -11.81 -10.01
N MET A 40 -8.46 -12.66 -10.70
CA MET A 40 -9.27 -13.69 -10.06
C MET A 40 -8.35 -14.84 -9.59
N VAL A 41 -8.51 -15.26 -8.35
CA VAL A 41 -7.78 -16.38 -7.75
C VAL A 41 -8.79 -17.36 -7.16
N THR A 42 -8.66 -18.64 -7.51
CA THR A 42 -9.46 -19.72 -6.93
C THR A 42 -8.75 -20.25 -5.69
N TYR A 43 -9.43 -20.18 -4.55
CA TYR A 43 -8.94 -20.74 -3.29
C TYR A 43 -10.06 -21.53 -2.61
N LYS A 44 -9.82 -22.83 -2.34
CA LYS A 44 -10.81 -23.76 -1.75
C LYS A 44 -12.17 -23.67 -2.48
N ASP A 45 -12.14 -23.90 -3.78
CA ASP A 45 -13.31 -23.90 -4.68
C ASP A 45 -14.10 -22.58 -4.77
N THR A 46 -13.56 -21.50 -4.20
CA THR A 46 -14.16 -20.16 -4.28
C THR A 46 -13.26 -19.23 -5.09
N SER A 47 -13.80 -18.64 -6.15
CA SER A 47 -13.11 -17.62 -6.93
C SER A 47 -13.27 -16.26 -6.26
N LYS A 48 -12.15 -15.62 -5.90
CA LYS A 48 -12.13 -14.29 -5.29
C LYS A 48 -11.31 -13.33 -6.12
N MET A 49 -11.76 -12.08 -6.21
CA MET A 49 -10.94 -11.01 -6.75
C MET A 49 -9.80 -10.74 -5.77
N MET A 50 -8.57 -10.84 -6.26
CA MET A 50 -7.37 -10.45 -5.54
C MET A 50 -6.87 -9.14 -6.10
N LYS A 51 -6.59 -8.19 -5.22
CA LYS A 51 -5.97 -6.91 -5.54
C LYS A 51 -4.61 -6.86 -4.90
N GLU A 52 -3.60 -6.51 -5.66
CA GLU A 52 -2.22 -6.40 -5.20
C GLU A 52 -1.68 -5.01 -5.52
N TYR A 53 -1.09 -4.37 -4.51
CA TYR A 53 -0.38 -3.10 -4.66
C TYR A 53 1.09 -3.33 -4.33
N THR A 54 1.98 -2.90 -5.21
CA THR A 54 3.43 -2.95 -5.00
C THR A 54 4.01 -1.55 -5.12
N GLY A 55 5.16 -1.31 -4.51
CA GLY A 55 5.84 -0.03 -4.65
C GLY A 55 7.00 0.08 -3.69
N ASN A 56 7.43 1.31 -3.42
CA ASN A 56 8.49 1.61 -2.47
C ASN A 56 7.94 2.34 -1.24
N TYR A 57 8.55 2.11 -0.09
CA TYR A 57 8.28 2.85 1.13
C TYR A 57 9.56 3.44 1.72
N ARG A 58 9.40 4.52 2.50
CA ARG A 58 10.46 5.11 3.32
C ARG A 58 9.92 5.39 4.72
N ILE A 59 10.77 5.24 5.72
CA ILE A 59 10.51 5.57 7.12
C ILE A 59 11.64 6.48 7.60
N GLU A 60 11.25 7.64 8.12
CA GLU A 60 12.12 8.63 8.74
C GLU A 60 11.70 8.81 10.20
N LYS A 61 12.66 9.01 11.10
CA LYS A 61 12.43 9.45 12.49
C LYS A 61 13.19 10.73 12.74
N ASP A 62 12.50 11.75 13.20
CA ASP A 62 13.08 13.07 13.49
C ASP A 62 13.92 13.61 12.31
N GLY A 63 13.41 13.39 11.09
CA GLY A 63 14.04 13.82 9.82
C GLY A 63 15.19 12.92 9.32
N LYS A 64 15.56 11.86 10.03
CA LYS A 64 16.60 10.91 9.60
C LYS A 64 15.98 9.66 8.99
N LEU A 65 16.48 9.25 7.82
CA LEU A 65 16.07 8.00 7.17
C LEU A 65 16.49 6.79 8.02
N ILE A 66 15.52 5.95 8.41
CA ILE A 66 15.76 4.68 9.10
C ILE A 66 15.68 3.51 8.12
N LYS A 67 14.69 3.51 7.22
CA LYS A 67 14.41 2.38 6.33
C LYS A 67 13.86 2.87 5.00
N ALA A 68 14.28 2.21 3.90
CA ALA A 68 13.68 2.36 2.59
C ALA A 68 13.70 1.03 1.86
N GLN A 69 12.56 0.56 1.36
CA GLN A 69 12.44 -0.76 0.73
C GLN A 69 11.18 -0.88 -0.12
N LYS A 70 11.09 -1.96 -0.90
CA LYS A 70 9.85 -2.33 -1.59
C LYS A 70 8.80 -2.88 -0.63
N PHE A 71 7.52 -2.67 -0.94
CA PHE A 71 6.40 -3.32 -0.26
C PHE A 71 5.49 -4.05 -1.25
N SER A 72 4.68 -4.96 -0.70
CA SER A 72 3.55 -5.57 -1.40
C SER A 72 2.37 -5.67 -0.44
N THR A 73 1.18 -5.29 -0.88
CA THR A 73 -0.06 -5.51 -0.13
C THR A 73 -1.01 -6.36 -0.94
N LEU A 74 -1.83 -7.16 -0.26
CA LEU A 74 -2.74 -8.09 -0.87
C LEU A 74 -4.10 -7.99 -0.20
N GLN A 75 -5.12 -7.69 -1.00
CA GLN A 75 -6.51 -7.78 -0.63
C GLN A 75 -7.12 -9.00 -1.30
N MET A 76 -7.81 -9.86 -0.54
CA MET A 76 -8.54 -10.99 -1.12
C MET A 76 -10.01 -10.91 -0.72
N GLY A 77 -10.87 -10.58 -1.69
CA GLY A 77 -12.28 -10.26 -1.42
C GLY A 77 -12.45 -8.96 -0.63
N GLU A 78 -13.60 -8.81 0.04
CA GLU A 78 -14.00 -7.54 0.66
C GLU A 78 -13.64 -7.43 2.15
N GLY A 79 -13.32 -8.55 2.82
CA GLY A 79 -13.26 -8.57 4.29
C GLY A 79 -11.94 -8.10 4.92
N VAL A 80 -10.79 -8.50 4.34
CA VAL A 80 -9.50 -8.30 5.01
C VAL A 80 -8.44 -7.83 4.02
N PHE A 81 -7.68 -6.82 4.43
CA PHE A 81 -6.48 -6.34 3.73
C PHE A 81 -5.24 -6.79 4.47
N ARG A 82 -4.36 -7.54 3.81
CA ARG A 82 -3.07 -7.95 4.36
C ARG A 82 -1.96 -7.10 3.76
N ILE A 83 -1.24 -6.39 4.60
CA ILE A 83 -0.12 -5.54 4.21
C ILE A 83 1.15 -6.24 4.60
N ASN A 84 1.99 -6.59 3.62
CA ASN A 84 3.28 -7.23 3.87
C ASN A 84 4.40 -6.22 3.58
N PHE A 85 4.99 -5.67 4.63
CA PHE A 85 6.26 -4.97 4.51
C PHE A 85 7.35 -6.04 4.52
N ARG A 86 7.80 -6.42 3.32
CA ARG A 86 8.84 -7.44 3.15
C ARG A 86 10.17 -6.86 3.62
N GLU A 87 10.83 -7.51 4.56
CA GLU A 87 12.24 -7.22 4.89
C GLU A 87 13.19 -8.07 4.02
N SER A 88 12.73 -9.23 3.55
CA SER A 88 13.35 -10.13 2.57
C SER A 88 12.28 -10.98 1.86
N ASP A 89 12.66 -11.85 0.91
CA ASP A 89 11.72 -12.77 0.22
C ASP A 89 11.10 -13.81 1.17
N GLU A 90 11.67 -14.03 2.36
CA GLU A 90 11.26 -15.09 3.29
C GLU A 90 10.63 -14.56 4.59
N THR A 91 10.84 -13.28 4.94
CA THR A 91 10.34 -12.69 6.18
C THR A 91 9.72 -11.32 5.95
N GLY A 92 8.46 -11.16 6.35
CA GLY A 92 7.74 -9.89 6.30
C GLY A 92 6.82 -9.72 7.50
N ASN A 93 6.74 -8.49 7.99
CA ASN A 93 5.75 -8.13 9.00
C ASN A 93 4.40 -7.94 8.30
N SER A 94 3.41 -8.73 8.70
CA SER A 94 2.07 -8.65 8.12
C SER A 94 1.10 -7.99 9.07
N LEU A 95 0.55 -6.85 8.66
CA LEU A 95 -0.58 -6.21 9.32
C LEU A 95 -1.86 -6.63 8.60
N LEU A 96 -2.90 -6.93 9.38
CA LEU A 96 -4.23 -7.18 8.84
C LEU A 96 -5.11 -5.98 9.16
N TYR A 97 -5.91 -5.54 8.21
CA TYR A 97 -6.95 -4.55 8.41
C TYR A 97 -8.30 -5.18 8.09
N ASP A 98 -9.23 -5.07 9.04
CA ASP A 98 -10.60 -5.54 8.92
C ASP A 98 -11.48 -4.37 8.45
N PHE A 99 -12.09 -4.52 7.27
CA PHE A 99 -12.95 -3.48 6.70
C PHE A 99 -14.30 -3.34 7.41
N PHE A 100 -14.75 -4.36 8.15
CA PHE A 100 -15.99 -4.32 8.92
C PHE A 100 -15.81 -3.51 10.20
N THR A 101 -14.77 -3.79 10.98
CA THR A 101 -14.48 -3.07 12.22
C THR A 101 -13.71 -1.77 12.00
N LYS A 102 -13.08 -1.61 10.83
CA LYS A 102 -12.17 -0.52 10.47
C LYS A 102 -10.95 -0.43 11.39
N GLU A 103 -10.45 -1.59 11.79
CA GLU A 103 -9.36 -1.71 12.75
C GLU A 103 -8.20 -2.52 12.17
N PHE A 104 -6.98 -2.14 12.54
CA PHE A 104 -5.81 -2.99 12.34
C PHE A 104 -5.77 -4.08 13.41
N LEU A 105 -5.68 -5.32 12.96
CA LEU A 105 -5.44 -6.48 13.81
C LEU A 105 -3.92 -6.70 13.87
N ASN A 106 -3.32 -6.31 14.98
CA ASN A 106 -1.94 -6.64 15.33
C ASN A 106 -1.96 -7.45 16.64
N ARG A 107 -1.16 -8.52 16.73
CA ARG A 107 -1.05 -9.35 17.94
C ARG A 107 -0.52 -8.59 19.17
N GLN A 108 0.08 -7.41 18.98
CA GLN A 108 0.85 -6.71 20.01
C GLN A 108 0.48 -5.24 20.22
N MET A 109 -0.48 -4.69 19.45
CA MET A 109 -0.88 -3.29 19.62
C MET A 109 -2.40 -3.15 19.57
N ASP A 110 -2.91 -2.35 20.51
CA ASP A 110 -4.31 -1.93 20.61
C ASP A 110 -4.86 -1.42 19.27
N LYS A 111 -6.19 -1.41 19.14
CA LYS A 111 -6.92 -0.84 18.00
C LYS A 111 -6.40 0.58 17.73
N ILE A 112 -5.65 0.78 16.65
CA ILE A 112 -5.16 2.10 16.24
C ILE A 112 -6.13 2.68 15.21
N PRO A 113 -7.06 3.57 15.59
CA PRO A 113 -7.87 4.28 14.62
C PRO A 113 -6.96 5.22 13.82
N ARG A 114 -6.82 4.97 12.53
CA ARG A 114 -6.27 5.93 11.58
C ARG A 114 -7.20 6.05 10.39
N ASP A 115 -7.22 7.23 9.80
CA ASP A 115 -8.01 7.52 8.61
C ASP A 115 -7.63 6.54 7.49
N ALA A 116 -8.53 5.63 7.16
CA ALA A 116 -8.40 4.64 6.10
C ALA A 116 -9.40 4.90 4.96
N SER A 117 -9.79 6.17 4.75
CA SER A 117 -10.74 6.57 3.70
C SER A 117 -10.29 6.23 2.29
N THR A 118 -8.98 6.04 2.06
CA THR A 118 -8.43 5.55 0.81
C THR A 118 -7.47 4.40 1.04
N MET A 119 -7.26 3.56 0.02
CA MET A 119 -6.28 2.46 0.08
C MET A 119 -4.87 2.97 0.41
N GLU A 120 -4.53 4.14 -0.12
CA GLU A 120 -3.24 4.77 0.12
C GLU A 120 -3.08 5.23 1.56
N LYS A 121 -4.09 5.90 2.13
CA LYS A 121 -4.08 6.25 3.55
C LYS A 121 -4.06 5.02 4.45
N LEU A 122 -4.73 3.93 4.03
CA LEU A 122 -4.68 2.65 4.72
C LEU A 122 -3.24 2.08 4.72
N MET A 123 -2.56 2.07 3.57
CA MET A 123 -1.16 1.63 3.47
C MET A 123 -0.21 2.52 4.27
N LEU A 124 -0.36 3.84 4.22
CA LEU A 124 0.44 4.80 5.02
C LEU A 124 0.20 4.60 6.53
N SER A 125 -1.05 4.38 6.93
CA SER A 125 -1.40 4.10 8.33
C SER A 125 -0.75 2.83 8.82
N ALA A 126 -0.81 1.75 8.03
CA ALA A 126 -0.14 0.50 8.35
C ALA A 126 1.38 0.68 8.42
N LEU A 127 1.96 1.46 7.52
CA LEU A 127 3.39 1.74 7.51
C LEU A 127 3.82 2.53 8.76
N LEU A 128 2.99 3.46 9.25
CA LEU A 128 3.25 4.14 10.53
C LEU A 128 3.20 3.18 11.72
N ILE A 129 2.28 2.21 11.71
CA ILE A 129 2.22 1.17 12.75
C ILE A 129 3.48 0.31 12.69
N HIS A 130 3.88 -0.09 11.48
CA HIS A 130 5.13 -0.82 11.25
C HIS A 130 6.37 -0.02 11.69
N ALA A 131 6.40 1.29 11.43
CA ALA A 131 7.51 2.17 11.79
C ALA A 131 7.82 2.16 13.30
N LYS A 132 6.79 2.02 14.15
CA LYS A 132 6.94 1.92 15.61
C LYS A 132 7.68 0.67 16.09
N SER A 133 7.87 -0.34 15.22
CA SER A 133 8.71 -1.50 15.54
C SER A 133 10.21 -1.21 15.46
N TYR A 134 10.62 -0.08 14.86
CA TYR A 134 12.01 0.38 14.81
C TYR A 134 12.36 1.36 15.95
N ASN A 135 11.66 1.28 17.09
CA ASN A 135 11.99 2.06 18.30
C ASN A 135 13.28 1.53 18.95
#